data_AF-A0A832JR45-F1
#
_entry.id   AF-A0A832JR45-F1
#
_cell.length_a   1.000
_cell.length_b   1.000
_cell.length_c   1.000
_cell.angle_alpha   90.00
_cell.angle_beta   90.00
_cell.angle_gamma   90.00
#
_symmetry.space_group_name_H-M   'P 1'
#
loop_
_entity.id
_entity.type
_entity.pdbx_description
1 polymer ?
#
loop_
_entity_poly.entity_id
_entity_poly.type
_entity_poly.pdbx_seq_one_letter_code
_entity_poly.pdbx_strand_id
1 'polypeptide(L)' 'MSAPQSNRVLYQCVKCGRVFERERLVKGTGIRCPFCGFPALKKSKPPTAKLISTSKLTEEQRLFF' A
#
# COMPACT_ATOMS: atom_id res chain seq x y z
N MET A 1 3.98 -16.94 -22.92
CA MET A 1 3.69 -15.49 -22.98
C MET A 1 2.80 -15.12 -21.80
N SER A 2 3.38 -14.79 -20.64
CA SER A 2 2.63 -14.34 -19.47
C SER A 2 2.33 -12.85 -19.59
N ALA A 3 1.05 -12.50 -19.68
CA ALA A 3 0.52 -11.16 -19.87
C ALA A 3 1.11 -10.14 -18.87
N PRO A 4 1.22 -8.84 -19.24
CA PRO A 4 1.66 -7.81 -18.30
C PRO A 4 0.69 -7.79 -17.11
N GLN A 5 1.23 -8.09 -15.92
CA GLN A 5 0.52 -8.09 -14.65
C GLN A 5 -0.13 -6.70 -14.46
N SER A 6 -1.41 -6.57 -14.79
CA SER A 6 -2.19 -5.38 -14.50
C SER A 6 -2.06 -5.13 -13.00
N ASN A 7 -1.47 -4.01 -12.62
CA ASN A 7 -1.19 -3.65 -11.23
C ASN A 7 -2.52 -3.47 -10.46
N ARG A 8 -3.09 -4.56 -9.96
CA ARG A 8 -4.36 -4.58 -9.22
C ARG A 8 -4.12 -3.89 -7.87
N VAL A 9 -4.47 -2.61 -7.81
CA VAL A 9 -4.34 -1.82 -6.58
C VAL A 9 -5.40 -2.30 -5.60
N LEU A 10 -4.95 -3.00 -4.56
CA LEU A 10 -5.78 -3.43 -3.44
C LEU A 10 -5.78 -2.36 -2.35
N TYR A 11 -6.95 -2.17 -1.76
CA TYR A 11 -7.18 -1.27 -0.63
C TYR A 11 -7.58 -2.07 0.58
N GLN A 12 -7.11 -1.66 1.76
CA GLN A 12 -7.47 -2.23 3.04
C GLN A 12 -8.21 -1.19 3.88
N CYS A 13 -9.35 -1.56 4.46
CA CYS A 13 -10.06 -0.70 5.40
C CYS A 13 -9.30 -0.61 6.74
N VAL A 14 -9.11 0.60 7.25
CA VAL A 14 -8.43 0.82 8.53
C VAL A 14 -9.29 0.33 9.72
N LYS A 15 -10.62 0.44 9.61
CA LYS A 15 -11.54 0.06 10.69
C LYS A 15 -11.84 -1.45 10.74
N CYS A 16 -12.19 -2.06 9.60
CA CYS A 16 -12.61 -3.47 9.56
C CYS A 16 -11.55 -4.43 8.99
N GLY A 17 -10.42 -3.92 8.49
CA GLY A 17 -9.31 -4.75 8.01
C GLY A 17 -9.53 -5.45 6.66
N ARG A 18 -10.73 -5.40 6.07
CA ARG A 18 -11.01 -6.06 4.78
C ARG A 18 -10.21 -5.46 3.64
N VAL A 19 -9.74 -6.32 2.75
CA VAL A 19 -8.98 -5.98 1.55
C VAL A 19 -9.86 -6.16 0.31
N PHE A 20 -9.86 -5.20 -0.59
CA PHE A 20 -10.67 -5.22 -1.81
C PHE A 20 -10.05 -4.37 -2.92
N GLU A 21 -10.45 -4.64 -4.16
CA GLU A 21 -9.97 -3.91 -5.35
C GLU A 21 -10.65 -2.54 -5.50
N ARG A 22 -10.03 -1.66 -6.29
CA ARG A 22 -10.51 -0.29 -6.51
C ARG A 22 -11.92 -0.21 -7.08
N GLU A 23 -12.35 -1.21 -7.84
CA GLU A 23 -13.66 -1.24 -8.48
C GLU A 23 -14.79 -1.35 -7.44
N ARG A 24 -14.49 -1.89 -6.26
CA ARG A 24 -15.45 -2.06 -5.16
C ARG A 24 -15.61 -0.81 -4.27
N LEU A 25 -14.94 0.30 -4.63
CA LEU A 25 -15.06 1.57 -3.93
C LEU A 25 -16.40 2.23 -4.26
N VAL A 26 -17.17 2.59 -3.23
CA VAL A 26 -18.37 3.41 -3.40
C VAL A 26 -17.92 4.85 -3.71
N LYS A 27 -18.26 5.38 -4.90
CA LYS A 27 -17.79 6.69 -5.40
C LYS A 27 -18.72 7.87 -5.13
N GLY A 28 -19.89 7.65 -4.53
CA GLY A 28 -20.94 8.67 -4.36
C GLY A 28 -20.49 9.88 -3.53
N THR A 29 -20.31 9.70 -2.22
CA THR A 29 -19.96 10.79 -1.27
C THR A 29 -18.49 10.75 -0.84
N GLY A 30 -17.60 10.36 -1.76
CA GLY A 30 -16.18 10.10 -1.48
C GLY A 30 -15.85 8.63 -1.24
N ILE A 31 -14.56 8.34 -1.13
CA ILE A 31 -14.01 6.98 -0.98
C ILE A 31 -14.43 6.39 0.37
N ARG A 32 -15.28 5.36 0.36
CA ARG A 32 -15.72 4.65 1.58
C ARG A 32 -15.55 3.14 1.43
N CYS A 33 -15.34 2.48 2.57
CA CYS A 33 -15.36 1.02 2.65
C CYS A 33 -16.77 0.49 2.28
N PRO A 34 -16.90 -0.43 1.31
CA PRO A 34 -18.20 -0.98 0.91
C PRO A 34 -18.84 -1.87 1.99
N PHE A 35 -18.09 -2.28 3.00
CA PHE A 35 -18.56 -3.19 4.05
C PHE A 35 -18.98 -2.49 5.34
N CYS A 36 -18.31 -1.39 5.72
CA CYS A 36 -18.58 -0.70 6.99
C CYS A 36 -18.79 0.81 6.85
N GLY A 37 -18.73 1.35 5.62
CA GLY A 37 -18.93 2.78 5.33
C GLY A 37 -17.79 3.71 5.77
N PHE A 38 -16.76 3.21 6.45
CA PHE A 38 -15.67 4.04 6.96
C PHE A 38 -14.87 4.68 5.80
N PRO A 39 -14.59 5.99 5.84
CA PRO A 39 -13.99 6.72 4.71
C PRO A 39 -12.47 6.59 4.58
N ALA A 40 -11.77 6.03 5.57
CA ALA A 40 -10.32 5.87 5.51
C ALA A 40 -9.90 4.47 5.07
N LEU A 41 -9.17 4.40 3.95
CA LEU A 41 -8.62 3.19 3.36
C LEU A 41 -7.11 3.38 3.10
N LYS A 42 -6.32 2.32 3.30
CA LYS A 42 -4.88 2.30 2.98
C LYS A 42 -4.63 1.42 1.77
N LYS A 43 -3.70 1.79 0.88
CA LYS A 43 -3.25 0.87 -0.17
C LYS A 43 -2.53 -0.31 0.49
N SER A 44 -2.83 -1.53 0.07
CA SER A 44 -2.10 -2.69 0.55
C SER A 44 -0.66 -2.63 0.06
N LYS A 45 0.26 -3.24 0.82
CA LYS A 45 1.63 -3.43 0.35
C LYS A 45 1.59 -4.28 -0.92
N PRO A 46 2.40 -3.96 -1.95
CA PRO A 46 2.57 -4.85 -3.07
C PRO A 46 3.16 -6.18 -2.59
N PRO A 47 2.91 -7.29 -3.31
CA PRO A 47 3.52 -8.58 -2.97
C PRO A 47 5.04 -8.58 -3.17
N THR A 48 5.56 -7.66 -3.97
CA THR A 48 7.00 -7.53 -4.24
C THR A 48 7.69 -6.73 -3.15
N ALA A 49 8.75 -7.29 -2.58
CA ALA A 49 9.61 -6.59 -1.62
C ALA A 49 10.27 -5.37 -2.27
N LYS A 50 10.35 -4.27 -1.51
CA LYS A 50 11.08 -3.07 -1.94
C LYS A 50 12.56 -3.26 -1.62
N LEU A 51 13.45 -3.11 -2.60
CA LEU A 51 14.88 -3.01 -2.34
C LEU A 51 15.15 -1.69 -1.60
N ILE A 52 15.72 -1.78 -0.40
CA ILE A 52 16.12 -0.62 0.38
C ILE A 52 17.65 -0.50 0.28
N SER A 53 18.12 0.57 -0.36
CA SER A 53 19.54 0.94 -0.32
C SER A 53 19.74 1.93 0.81
N THR A 54 20.51 1.55 1.83
CA THR A 54 21.00 2.49 2.84
C THR A 54 22.18 3.27 2.29
N SER A 55 22.41 4.48 2.80
CA SER A 55 23.64 5.21 2.50
C SER A 55 24.84 4.40 2.99
N LYS A 56 25.92 4.40 2.21
CA LYS A 56 27.22 3.96 2.72
C LYS A 56 27.64 5.04 3.72
N LEU A 57 27.56 4.74 5.01
CA LEU A 57 28.25 5.56 6.01
C LEU A 57 29.72 5.60 5.61
N THR A 58 30.29 6.78 5.38
CA THR A 58 31.75 6.89 5.29
C THR A 58 32.33 6.49 6.65
N GLU A 59 33.54 5.92 6.66
CA GLU A 59 34.24 5.50 7.91
C GLU A 59 34.24 6.59 8.98
N GLU A 60 34.32 7.85 8.52
CA GLU A 60 34.24 9.08 9.31
C GLU A 60 32.98 9.12 10.19
N GLN A 61 31.82 8.75 9.65
CA GLN A 61 30.53 8.82 10.34
C GLN A 61 30.31 7.67 11.34
N ARG A 62 31.10 6.59 11.27
CA ARG A 62 31.07 5.49 12.26
C ARG A 62 31.84 5.83 13.54
N LEU A 63 32.85 6.69 13.44
CA LEU A 63 33.75 7.06 14.55
C LEU A 63 33.15 8.08 15.52
N PHE A 64 31.98 8.66 15.21
CA PHE A 64 31.29 9.65 16.05
C PHE A 64 30.22 9.05 16.99
N PHE A 65 30.11 7.71 17.10
CA PHE A 65 29.24 7.00 18.04
C PHE A 65 30.03 6.13 19.00
#